data_AF-A0A645J666-F1
#
_entry.id   AF-A0A645J666-F1
#
_cell.length_a   1.000
_cell.length_b   1.000
_cell.length_c   1.000
_cell.angle_alpha   90.00
_cell.angle_beta   90.00
_cell.angle_gamma   90.00
#
_symmetry.space_group_name_H-M   'P 1'
#
loop_
_entity.id
_entity.type
_entity.pdbx_description
1 polymer ?
#
loop_
_entity_poly.entity_id
_entity_poly.type
_entity_poly.pdbx_seq_one_letter_code
_entity_poly.pdbx_strand_id
1 'polypeptide(L)' 'MAIIVNLDVEMAKNKISLNELSERVGITPANLSILKTGKAKAI' A
#
# COMPACT_ATOMS: atom_id res chain seq x y z
N MET A 1 13.43 -13.05 1.14
CA MET A 1 12.64 -12.49 2.25
C MET A 1 11.46 -11.76 1.63
N ALA A 2 10.23 -12.25 1.80
CA ALA A 2 9.06 -11.63 1.18
C ALA A 2 8.58 -10.48 2.08
N ILE A 3 8.42 -9.29 1.52
CA ILE A 3 7.77 -8.18 2.24
C ILE A 3 6.28 -8.48 2.26
N ILE A 4 5.72 -8.73 3.45
CA ILE A 4 4.28 -8.93 3.65
C ILE A 4 3.66 -7.56 3.90
N VAL A 5 2.90 -7.03 2.94
CA VAL A 5 2.28 -5.70 3.04
C VAL A 5 0.79 -5.85 3.34
N ASN A 6 0.39 -5.66 4.60
CA ASN A 6 -1.02 -5.73 5.03
C ASN A 6 -1.72 -4.37 4.88
N LEU A 7 -1.73 -3.82 3.66
CA LEU A 7 -2.33 -2.50 3.39
C LEU A 7 -3.80 -2.43 3.77
N ASP A 8 -4.57 -3.51 3.56
CA ASP A 8 -5.99 -3.55 3.91
C ASP A 8 -6.25 -3.43 5.41
N VAL A 9 -5.39 -4.04 6.25
CA VAL A 9 -5.50 -3.93 7.71
C VAL A 9 -5.22 -2.49 8.15
N GLU A 10 -4.22 -1.85 7.54
CA GLU A 10 -3.81 -0.52 7.95
C GLU A 10 -4.77 0.57 7.46
N MET A 11 -5.34 0.39 6.26
CA MET A 11 -6.46 1.20 5.79
C MET A 11 -7.69 1.05 6.69
N ALA A 12 -8.03 -0.17 7.09
CA ALA A 12 -9.19 -0.43 7.95
C ALA A 12 -9.02 0.12 9.37
N LYS A 13 -7.83 -0.04 9.97
CA LYS A 13 -7.50 0.52 11.30
C LYS A 13 -7.61 2.03 11.33
N ASN A 14 -7.07 2.69 10.31
CA ASN A 14 -7.03 4.15 10.24
C ASN A 14 -8.27 4.76 9.60
N LYS A 15 -9.21 3.95 9.10
CA LYS A 15 -10.42 4.36 8.35
C LYS A 15 -10.10 5.30 7.18
N ILE A 16 -9.00 5.05 6.48
CA ILE A 16 -8.53 5.87 5.36
C ILE A 16 -8.63 5.11 4.03
N SER A 17 -8.74 5.87 2.94
CA SER A 17 -8.72 5.33 1.59
C SER A 17 -7.28 5.04 1.11
N LEU A 18 -7.16 4.24 0.04
CA LEU A 18 -5.85 3.97 -0.58
C LEU A 18 -5.20 5.24 -1.14
N ASN A 19 -6.00 6.19 -1.65
CA ASN A 19 -5.50 7.49 -2.12
C ASN A 19 -4.92 8.31 -0.98
N GLU A 20 -5.64 8.39 0.14
CA GLU A 20 -5.17 9.14 1.30
C GLU A 20 -3.92 8.50 1.93
N LEU A 21 -3.87 7.16 1.99
CA LEU A 21 -2.66 6.46 2.38
C LEU A 21 -1.49 6.75 1.41
N SER A 22 -1.77 6.84 0.11
CA SER A 22 -0.75 7.16 -0.90
C SER A 22 -0.14 8.56 -0.71
N GLU A 23 -0.98 9.54 -0.38
CA GLU A 23 -0.54 10.91 -0.07
C GLU A 23 0.29 10.96 1.21
N ARG A 24 -0.13 10.24 2.26
CA ARG A 24 0.59 10.22 3.55
C ARG A 24 1.96 9.57 3.47
N VAL A 25 2.11 8.52 2.64
CA VAL A 25 3.38 7.79 2.49
C VAL A 25 4.23 8.38 1.35
N GLY A 26 3.68 9.32 0.57
CA GLY A 26 4.41 9.99 -0.52
C GLY A 26 4.69 9.07 -1.71
N ILE A 27 3.85 8.08 -1.95
CA ILE A 27 3.99 7.13 -3.07
C ILE A 27 2.75 7.23 -3.95
N THR A 28 2.89 7.00 -5.25
CA THR A 28 1.74 7.02 -6.16
C THR A 28 0.73 5.92 -5.82
N PRO A 29 -0.58 6.15 -6.04
CA PRO A 29 -1.60 5.13 -5.83
C PRO A 29 -1.36 3.87 -6.68
N ALA A 30 -0.75 4.02 -7.86
CA ALA A 30 -0.35 2.89 -8.71
C ALA A 30 0.68 1.98 -8.01
N ASN A 31 1.72 2.55 -7.39
CA ASN A 31 2.72 1.79 -6.64
C ASN A 31 2.11 1.15 -5.39
N LEU A 32 1.22 1.86 -4.68
CA LEU A 32 0.46 1.29 -3.56
C LEU A 32 -0.40 0.10 -3.99
N SER A 33 -1.05 0.19 -5.16
CA SER A 33 -1.85 -0.91 -5.70
C SER A 33 -1.00 -2.13 -6.06
N ILE A 34 0.22 -1.92 -6.56
CA ILE A 34 1.18 -3.01 -6.84
C ILE A 34 1.65 -3.67 -5.54
N LEU A 35 1.88 -2.89 -4.48
CA LEU A 35 2.20 -3.39 -3.14
C LEU A 35 1.03 -4.16 -2.53
N LYS A 36 -0.19 -3.63 -2.61
CA LYS A 36 -1.42 -4.27 -2.12
C LYS A 36 -1.69 -5.61 -2.80
N THR A 37 -1.39 -5.73 -4.09
CA THR A 37 -1.61 -6.97 -4.86
C THR A 37 -0.45 -7.96 -4.74
N GLY A 38 0.60 -7.64 -3.97
CA GLY A 38 1.78 -8.51 -3.80
C GLY A 38 2.62 -8.67 -5.07
N LYS A 39 2.36 -7.88 -6.11
CA LYS A 39 3.08 -7.93 -7.40
C LYS A 39 4.32 -7.03 -7.41
N ALA A 40 4.63 -6.41 -6.27
CA ALA A 40 5.80 -5.56 -6.13
C ALA A 40 7.09 -6.38 -6.32
N LYS A 41 7.84 -6.01 -7.35
CA LYS A 41 9.20 -6.48 -7.59
C LYS A 41 10.13 -5.30 -7.33
N ALA A 42 10.99 -5.42 -6.33
CA ALA A 42 12.14 -4.54 -6.21
C ALA A 42 13.28 -5.14 -7.05
N ILE A 43 13.82 -4.36 -8.00
CA ILE A 43 15.07 -4.65 -8.70
C ILE A 43 16.20 -4.03 -7.89
#